data_AF-A0A0L8A4F4-F1
#
_entry.id   AF-A0A0L8A4F4-F1
#
_cell.length_a   1.000
_cell.length_b   1.000
_cell.length_c   1.000
_cell.angle_alpha   90.00
_cell.angle_beta   90.00
_cell.angle_gamma   90.00
#
_symmetry.space_group_name_H-M   'P 1'
#
loop_
_entity.id
_entity.type
_entity.pdbx_description
1 polymer ?
#
loop_
_entity_poly.entity_id
_entity_poly.type
_entity_poly.pdbx_seq_one_letter_code
_entity_poly.pdbx_strand_id
1 'polypeptide(L)'
;MSEQQSAYLWEFWKQMTAMFPGKWERENGAAPFKTDGSLTIAAGTWFQVLKGRSRAQHARGMACCLTEGREWPPNPPRFLTMCLDIPVMAAVEREMAPGRPQSGFTVLVRSLLDLHVYASADHGSQQRRMLEEAYTRAVQHVVEGKPVPQPVLAIDQDKCGVRPVRDRESARAAMARAATDLGFGES
;
A
#
# COMPACT_ATOMS: atom_id res chain seq x y z
N MET A 1 -26.30 15.99 -14.84
CA MET A 1 -24.89 16.32 -14.55
C MET A 1 -24.67 17.78 -14.91
N SER A 2 -23.92 18.56 -14.14
CA SER A 2 -23.66 19.97 -14.50
C SER A 2 -22.73 20.08 -15.71
N GLU A 3 -22.81 21.18 -16.46
CA GLU A 3 -21.94 21.45 -17.60
C GLU A 3 -20.44 21.38 -17.22
N GLN A 4 -20.10 21.91 -16.04
CA GLN A 4 -18.74 21.85 -15.51
C GLN A 4 -18.26 20.40 -15.27
N GLN A 5 -19.12 19.53 -14.75
CA GLN A 5 -18.81 18.12 -14.57
C GLN A 5 -18.64 17.40 -15.91
N SER A 6 -19.46 17.74 -16.91
CA SER A 6 -19.34 17.20 -18.26
C SER A 6 -18.03 17.59 -18.93
N ALA A 7 -17.66 18.87 -18.86
CA ALA A 7 -16.40 19.38 -19.38
C ALA A 7 -15.20 18.71 -18.67
N TYR A 8 -15.26 18.58 -17.34
CA TYR A 8 -14.22 17.91 -16.58
C TYR A 8 -14.03 16.44 -17.00
N LEU A 9 -15.11 15.69 -17.16
CA LEU A 9 -15.05 14.29 -17.57
C LEU A 9 -14.46 14.15 -18.97
N TRP A 10 -14.79 15.07 -19.89
CA TRP A 10 -14.18 15.13 -21.21
C TRP A 10 -12.67 15.37 -21.16
N GLU A 11 -12.22 16.34 -20.36
CA GLU A 11 -10.78 16.60 -20.22
C GLU A 11 -10.04 15.41 -19.62
N PHE A 12 -10.63 14.77 -18.60
CA PHE A 12 -10.10 13.51 -18.07
C PHE A 12 -9.99 12.44 -19.18
N TRP A 13 -11.02 12.27 -20.00
CA TRP A 13 -11.02 11.30 -21.10
C TRP A 13 -9.88 11.57 -22.09
N LYS A 14 -9.70 12.82 -22.52
CA LYS A 14 -8.63 13.23 -23.43
C LYS A 14 -7.25 12.95 -22.85
N GLN A 15 -7.05 13.25 -21.56
CA GLN A 15 -5.78 12.99 -20.89
C GLN A 15 -5.46 11.50 -20.83
N MET A 16 -6.45 10.66 -20.51
CA MET A 16 -6.28 9.21 -20.49
C MET A 16 -6.01 8.64 -21.89
N THR A 17 -6.68 9.14 -22.93
CA THR A 17 -6.37 8.79 -24.33
C THR A 17 -4.93 9.14 -24.69
N ALA A 18 -4.45 10.34 -24.30
CA ALA A 18 -3.09 10.77 -24.58
C ALA A 18 -2.03 9.94 -23.83
N MET A 19 -2.30 9.57 -22.58
CA MET A 19 -1.38 8.74 -21.78
C MET A 19 -1.37 7.27 -22.21
N PHE A 20 -2.50 6.76 -22.70
CA PHE A 20 -2.66 5.36 -23.10
C PHE A 20 -3.20 5.24 -24.53
N PRO A 21 -2.42 5.67 -25.56
CA PRO A 21 -2.89 5.71 -26.95
C PRO A 21 -3.40 4.35 -27.43
N GLY A 22 -4.59 4.34 -28.02
CA GLY A 22 -5.28 3.14 -28.54
C GLY A 22 -5.81 2.17 -27.46
N LYS A 23 -5.18 2.09 -26.30
CA LYS A 23 -5.55 1.17 -25.21
C LYS A 23 -6.73 1.70 -24.40
N TRP A 24 -6.73 2.99 -24.07
CA TRP A 24 -7.83 3.62 -23.34
C TRP A 24 -9.16 3.48 -24.07
N GLU A 25 -9.17 3.88 -25.35
CA GLU A 25 -10.39 3.88 -26.17
C GLU A 25 -10.90 2.45 -26.42
N ARG A 26 -9.99 1.48 -26.56
CA ARG A 26 -10.39 0.07 -26.68
C ARG A 26 -11.16 -0.43 -25.46
N GLU A 27 -10.77 -0.01 -24.26
CA GLU A 27 -11.41 -0.47 -23.02
C GLU A 27 -12.62 0.35 -22.59
N ASN A 28 -12.61 1.66 -22.86
CA ASN A 28 -13.58 2.60 -22.29
C ASN A 28 -14.45 3.29 -23.35
N GLY A 29 -14.07 3.22 -24.63
CA GLY A 29 -14.67 3.95 -25.75
C GLY A 29 -14.02 5.31 -26.00
N ALA A 30 -14.22 5.85 -27.20
CA ALA A 30 -13.63 7.11 -27.64
C ALA A 30 -14.23 8.35 -26.92
N ALA A 31 -15.44 8.24 -26.40
CA ALA A 31 -16.15 9.34 -25.76
C ALA A 31 -16.83 8.91 -24.45
N PRO A 32 -16.90 9.79 -23.44
CA PRO A 32 -17.65 9.52 -22.21
C PRO A 32 -19.18 9.61 -22.38
N PHE A 33 -19.66 10.17 -23.50
CA PHE A 33 -21.08 10.39 -23.75
C PHE A 33 -21.56 9.65 -25.00
N LYS A 34 -22.83 9.25 -24.98
CA LYS A 34 -23.56 8.77 -26.15
C LYS A 34 -24.08 9.95 -26.97
N THR A 35 -24.61 9.65 -28.16
CA THR A 35 -25.21 10.65 -29.07
C THR A 35 -26.41 11.39 -28.46
N ASP A 36 -27.13 10.76 -27.54
CA ASP A 36 -28.25 11.35 -26.80
C ASP A 36 -27.81 12.23 -25.61
N GLY A 37 -26.50 12.40 -25.39
CA GLY A 37 -25.93 13.17 -24.29
C GLY A 37 -25.88 12.44 -22.94
N SER A 38 -26.35 11.20 -22.85
CA SER A 38 -26.22 10.38 -21.65
C SER A 38 -24.81 9.79 -21.51
N LEU A 39 -24.41 9.42 -20.28
CA LEU A 39 -23.12 8.77 -20.04
C LEU A 39 -23.09 7.36 -20.65
N THR A 40 -21.92 6.96 -21.17
CA THR A 40 -21.64 5.54 -21.41
C THR A 40 -21.52 4.80 -20.08
N ILE A 41 -21.62 3.47 -20.10
CA ILE A 41 -21.46 2.65 -18.89
C ILE A 41 -20.07 2.87 -18.27
N ALA A 42 -19.02 2.86 -19.10
CA ALA A 42 -17.65 3.12 -18.65
C ALA A 42 -17.53 4.51 -18.01
N ALA A 43 -18.09 5.54 -18.64
CA ALA A 43 -18.06 6.89 -18.12
C ALA A 43 -18.83 7.03 -16.80
N GLY A 44 -19.97 6.33 -16.66
CA GLY A 44 -20.71 6.25 -15.41
C GLY A 44 -19.86 5.69 -14.26
N THR A 45 -19.12 4.61 -14.51
CA THR A 45 -18.20 4.00 -13.53
C THR A 45 -17.05 4.93 -13.15
N TRP A 46 -16.38 5.51 -14.15
CA TRP A 46 -15.29 6.48 -13.93
C TRP A 46 -15.78 7.72 -13.18
N PHE A 47 -16.98 8.20 -13.49
CA PHE A 47 -17.57 9.35 -12.81
C PHE A 47 -17.76 9.11 -11.32
N GLN A 48 -18.06 7.89 -10.86
CA GLN A 48 -18.16 7.59 -9.42
C GLN A 48 -16.82 7.75 -8.71
N VAL A 49 -15.71 7.39 -9.37
CA VAL A 49 -14.36 7.54 -8.81
C VAL A 49 -13.93 9.00 -8.79
N LEU A 50 -14.29 9.76 -9.83
CA LEU A 50 -13.92 11.17 -9.95
C LEU A 50 -14.77 12.09 -9.06
N LYS A 51 -16.03 11.72 -8.81
CA LYS A 51 -16.95 12.52 -8.02
C LYS A 51 -16.49 12.58 -6.55
N GLY A 52 -16.52 13.78 -5.98
CA GLY A 52 -16.19 13.99 -4.56
C GLY A 52 -14.69 13.98 -4.26
N ARG A 53 -13.82 13.99 -5.28
CA ARG A 53 -12.38 14.17 -5.13
C ARG A 53 -11.98 15.61 -5.45
N SER A 54 -10.97 16.09 -4.74
CA SER A 54 -10.35 17.38 -5.03
C SER A 54 -9.50 17.31 -6.31
N ARG A 55 -9.28 18.48 -6.95
CA ARG A 55 -8.36 18.58 -8.10
C ARG A 55 -6.95 18.09 -7.77
N ALA A 56 -6.49 18.32 -6.53
CA ALA A 56 -5.17 17.86 -6.07
C ALA A 56 -5.10 16.32 -5.99
N GLN A 57 -6.16 15.66 -5.51
CA GLN A 57 -6.24 14.19 -5.51
C GLN A 57 -6.19 13.64 -6.94
N HIS A 58 -6.94 14.22 -7.87
CA HIS A 58 -6.90 13.80 -9.27
C HIS A 58 -5.53 13.99 -9.90
N ALA A 59 -4.90 15.15 -9.69
CA ALA A 59 -3.57 15.42 -10.20
C ALA A 59 -2.54 14.38 -9.72
N ARG A 60 -2.64 13.91 -8.46
CA ARG A 60 -1.82 12.79 -7.97
C ARG A 60 -2.10 11.49 -8.72
N GLY A 61 -3.36 11.15 -8.93
CA GLY A 61 -3.73 9.97 -9.71
C GLY A 61 -3.12 9.99 -11.12
N MET A 62 -3.22 11.13 -11.80
CA MET A 62 -2.64 11.34 -13.13
C MET A 62 -1.11 11.26 -13.12
N ALA A 63 -0.45 11.89 -12.14
CA ALA A 63 0.99 11.81 -11.98
C ALA A 63 1.45 10.36 -11.75
N CYS A 64 0.70 9.60 -10.94
CA CYS A 64 1.00 8.20 -10.66
C CYS A 64 0.93 7.34 -11.93
N CYS A 65 -0.05 7.57 -12.80
CA CYS A 65 -0.13 6.93 -14.12
C CYS A 65 1.13 7.16 -14.97
N LEU A 66 1.67 8.38 -14.94
CA LEU A 66 2.87 8.76 -15.69
C LEU A 66 4.13 8.13 -15.09
N THR A 67 4.29 8.19 -13.75
CA THR A 67 5.51 7.73 -13.08
C THR A 67 5.61 6.20 -13.00
N GLU A 68 4.49 5.49 -12.93
CA GLU A 68 4.52 4.02 -12.95
C GLU A 68 4.86 3.44 -14.33
N GLY A 69 4.90 4.26 -15.39
CA GLY A 69 5.27 3.81 -16.75
C GLY A 69 4.38 2.68 -17.27
N ARG A 70 3.11 2.65 -16.84
CA ARG A 70 2.21 1.53 -17.09
C ARG A 70 1.97 1.36 -18.58
N GLU A 71 2.07 0.12 -19.04
CA GLU A 71 1.70 -0.20 -20.40
C GLU A 71 0.19 -0.02 -20.66
N TRP A 72 -0.63 -0.25 -19.63
CA TRP A 72 -2.10 -0.26 -19.71
C TRP A 72 -2.74 0.73 -18.73
N PRO A 73 -3.88 1.34 -19.10
CA PRO A 73 -4.59 2.24 -18.22
C PRO A 73 -4.98 1.53 -16.91
N PRO A 74 -4.99 2.24 -15.77
CA PRO A 74 -5.58 1.70 -14.56
C PRO A 74 -7.09 1.51 -14.74
N ASN A 75 -7.65 0.52 -14.07
CA ASN A 75 -9.09 0.44 -13.87
C ASN A 75 -9.56 1.50 -12.85
N PRO A 76 -10.87 1.80 -12.76
CA PRO A 76 -11.38 2.84 -11.88
C PRO A 76 -10.98 2.65 -10.39
N PRO A 77 -11.08 1.44 -9.79
CA PRO A 77 -10.64 1.23 -8.41
C PRO A 77 -9.14 1.51 -8.20
N ARG A 78 -8.27 1.11 -9.14
CA ARG A 78 -6.84 1.41 -9.04
C ARG A 78 -6.60 2.91 -9.12
N PHE A 79 -7.25 3.61 -10.04
CA PHE A 79 -7.11 5.05 -10.14
C PHE A 79 -7.58 5.80 -8.88
N LEU A 80 -8.64 5.32 -8.23
CA LEU A 80 -9.06 5.83 -6.92
C LEU A 80 -7.93 5.73 -5.88
N THR A 81 -7.29 4.56 -5.78
CA THR A 81 -6.18 4.37 -4.83
C THR A 81 -5.00 5.30 -5.15
N MET A 82 -4.71 5.53 -6.43
CA MET A 82 -3.67 6.48 -6.86
C MET A 82 -4.01 7.92 -6.49
N CYS A 83 -5.27 8.34 -6.63
CA CYS A 83 -5.73 9.68 -6.23
C CYS A 83 -5.57 9.92 -4.71
N LEU A 84 -5.69 8.85 -3.93
CA LEU A 84 -5.55 8.84 -2.48
C LEU A 84 -4.12 8.59 -2.00
N ASP A 85 -3.15 8.51 -2.91
CA ASP A 85 -1.75 8.23 -2.60
C ASP A 85 -1.53 6.91 -1.85
N ILE A 86 -2.37 5.91 -2.18
CA ILE A 86 -2.28 4.56 -1.60
C ILE A 86 -1.25 3.74 -2.39
N PRO A 87 -0.16 3.28 -1.75
CA PRO A 87 0.87 2.49 -2.39
C PRO A 87 0.35 1.11 -2.81
N VAL A 88 0.96 0.51 -3.84
CA VAL A 88 0.67 -0.89 -4.21
C VAL A 88 1.17 -1.85 -3.12
N MET A 89 0.57 -3.05 -3.06
CA MET A 89 0.98 -4.10 -2.12
C MET A 89 2.50 -4.34 -2.11
N ALA A 90 3.11 -4.46 -3.28
CA ALA A 90 4.55 -4.70 -3.38
C ALA A 90 5.41 -3.58 -2.76
N ALA A 91 4.92 -2.34 -2.73
CA ALA A 91 5.62 -1.25 -2.03
C ALA A 91 5.48 -1.40 -0.51
N VAL A 92 4.29 -1.74 -0.04
CA VAL A 92 4.03 -2.03 1.39
C VAL A 92 4.90 -3.21 1.85
N GLU A 93 4.94 -4.31 1.10
CA GLU A 93 5.80 -5.48 1.39
C GLU A 93 7.28 -5.08 1.56
N ARG A 94 7.80 -4.18 0.71
CA ARG A 94 9.17 -3.67 0.84
C ARG A 94 9.35 -2.80 2.09
N GLU A 95 8.39 -1.94 2.40
CA GLU A 95 8.42 -1.05 3.57
C GLU A 95 8.22 -1.82 4.90
N MET A 96 7.60 -3.00 4.86
CA MET A 96 7.45 -3.89 6.02
C MET A 96 8.79 -4.46 6.52
N ALA A 97 9.82 -4.49 5.68
CA ALA A 97 11.13 -5.01 6.07
C ALA A 97 11.78 -4.16 7.19
N PRO A 98 12.51 -4.77 8.14
CA PRO A 98 13.15 -4.05 9.23
C PRO A 98 14.10 -2.95 8.73
N GLY A 99 14.11 -1.80 9.43
CA GLY A 99 14.99 -0.67 9.12
C GLY A 99 14.64 0.12 7.85
N ARG A 100 13.55 -0.20 7.16
CA ARG A 100 13.09 0.57 6.01
C ARG A 100 12.24 1.77 6.43
N PRO A 101 12.30 2.89 5.68
CA PRO A 101 11.33 3.95 5.85
C PRO A 101 9.93 3.43 5.49
N GLN A 102 8.93 3.86 6.25
CA GLN A 102 7.54 3.46 6.09
C GLN A 102 6.69 4.67 5.81
N SER A 103 5.93 4.61 4.72
CA SER A 103 4.85 5.55 4.46
C SER A 103 3.82 5.50 5.60
N GLY A 104 3.08 6.59 5.77
CA GLY A 104 1.97 6.62 6.73
C GLY A 104 0.95 5.50 6.48
N PHE A 105 0.75 5.11 5.22
CA PHE A 105 -0.11 3.99 4.85
C PHE A 105 0.44 2.65 5.36
N THR A 106 1.74 2.39 5.21
CA THR A 106 2.36 1.17 5.77
C THR A 106 2.29 1.14 7.30
N VAL A 107 2.44 2.29 7.97
CA VAL A 107 2.24 2.39 9.42
C VAL A 107 0.81 1.99 9.81
N LEU A 108 -0.20 2.43 9.04
CA LEU A 108 -1.59 2.00 9.21
C LEU A 108 -1.73 0.48 9.01
N VAL A 109 -1.19 -0.08 7.94
CA VAL A 109 -1.23 -1.54 7.69
C VAL A 109 -0.63 -2.31 8.87
N ARG A 110 0.53 -1.89 9.37
CA ARG A 110 1.18 -2.50 10.55
C ARG A 110 0.31 -2.43 11.80
N SER A 111 -0.40 -1.34 12.02
CA SER A 111 -1.29 -1.19 13.17
C SER A 111 -2.51 -2.13 13.13
N LEU A 112 -2.85 -2.65 11.95
CA LEU A 112 -3.95 -3.59 11.73
C LEU A 112 -3.50 -5.07 11.73
N LEU A 113 -2.21 -5.31 11.93
CA LEU A 113 -1.60 -6.62 12.05
C LEU A 113 -1.32 -6.96 13.51
N ASP A 114 -1.56 -8.21 13.88
CA ASP A 114 -0.89 -8.79 15.03
C ASP A 114 0.57 -9.05 14.63
N LEU A 115 1.47 -8.13 15.04
CA LEU A 115 2.89 -8.20 14.66
C LEU A 115 3.61 -9.40 15.28
N HIS A 116 3.14 -9.92 16.41
CA HIS A 116 3.73 -11.10 17.04
C HIS A 116 3.44 -12.33 16.18
N VAL A 117 2.16 -12.57 15.87
CA VAL A 117 1.73 -13.69 15.02
C VAL A 117 2.32 -13.55 13.61
N TYR A 118 2.36 -12.34 13.06
CA TYR A 118 2.95 -12.08 11.75
C TYR A 118 4.45 -12.41 11.73
N ALA A 119 5.20 -12.04 12.77
CA ALA A 119 6.64 -12.31 12.85
C ALA A 119 6.95 -13.79 13.12
N SER A 120 6.08 -14.51 13.83
CA SER A 120 6.26 -15.92 14.19
C SER A 120 5.61 -16.91 13.22
N ALA A 121 4.98 -16.43 12.14
CA ALA A 121 4.30 -17.31 11.18
C ALA A 121 5.31 -18.23 10.45
N ASP A 122 5.05 -19.54 10.51
CA ASP A 122 5.96 -20.58 10.02
C ASP A 122 6.15 -20.59 8.50
N HIS A 123 5.22 -19.97 7.76
CA HIS A 123 5.18 -20.00 6.30
C HIS A 123 4.95 -18.61 5.69
N GLY A 124 5.74 -18.26 4.68
CA GLY A 124 5.63 -16.98 3.98
C GLY A 124 4.28 -16.74 3.30
N SER A 125 3.55 -17.81 2.94
CA SER A 125 2.17 -17.71 2.41
C SER A 125 1.18 -17.20 3.45
N GLN A 126 1.32 -17.62 4.71
CA GLN A 126 0.48 -17.16 5.80
C GLN A 126 0.77 -15.68 6.11
N GLN A 127 2.05 -15.29 6.19
CA GLN A 127 2.45 -13.89 6.36
C GLN A 127 1.85 -13.00 5.26
N ARG A 128 1.98 -13.44 4.00
CA ARG A 128 1.43 -12.70 2.85
C ARG A 128 -0.08 -12.54 2.95
N ARG A 129 -0.81 -13.59 3.31
CA ARG A 129 -2.27 -13.51 3.49
C ARG A 129 -2.66 -12.53 4.59
N MET A 130 -1.99 -12.58 5.74
CA MET A 130 -2.24 -11.64 6.84
C MET A 130 -2.01 -10.19 6.40
N LEU A 131 -0.92 -9.96 5.64
CA LEU A 131 -0.60 -8.64 5.08
C LEU A 131 -1.64 -8.18 4.05
N GLU A 132 -2.11 -9.07 3.17
CA GLU A 132 -3.19 -8.81 2.20
C GLU A 132 -4.50 -8.42 2.89
N GLU A 133 -4.88 -9.10 3.96
CA GLU A 133 -6.06 -8.79 4.75
C GLU A 133 -5.93 -7.45 5.50
N ALA A 134 -4.76 -7.14 6.08
CA ALA A 134 -4.50 -5.85 6.72
C ALA A 134 -4.45 -4.69 5.72
N TYR A 135 -3.82 -4.89 4.56
CA TYR A 135 -3.78 -3.92 3.47
C TYR A 135 -5.18 -3.59 2.98
N THR A 136 -6.03 -4.59 2.74
CA THR A 136 -7.41 -4.38 2.28
C THR A 136 -8.20 -3.53 3.28
N ARG A 137 -8.06 -3.81 4.58
CA ARG A 137 -8.67 -3.00 5.65
C ARG A 137 -8.13 -1.57 5.68
N ALA A 138 -6.82 -1.38 5.48
CA ALA A 138 -6.20 -0.06 5.40
C ALA A 138 -6.68 0.74 4.18
N VAL A 139 -6.83 0.10 3.00
CA VAL A 139 -7.40 0.73 1.80
C VAL A 139 -8.81 1.23 2.09
N GLN A 140 -9.66 0.38 2.67
CA GLN A 140 -11.02 0.76 3.02
C GLN A 140 -11.04 1.95 3.99
N HIS A 141 -10.20 1.92 5.02
CA HIS A 141 -10.07 3.03 5.98
C HIS A 141 -9.77 4.37 5.29
N VAL A 142 -8.83 4.39 4.35
CA VAL A 142 -8.47 5.62 3.61
C VAL A 142 -9.55 6.03 2.62
N VAL A 143 -10.19 5.08 1.93
CA VAL A 143 -11.30 5.35 1.01
C VAL A 143 -12.50 5.96 1.75
N GLU A 144 -12.75 5.54 2.99
CA GLU A 144 -13.74 6.14 3.89
C GLU A 144 -13.37 7.55 4.38
N GLY A 145 -12.18 8.05 4.01
CA GLY A 145 -11.71 9.39 4.37
C GLY A 145 -11.13 9.50 5.78
N LYS A 146 -10.85 8.37 6.43
CA LYS A 146 -10.21 8.37 7.76
C LYS A 146 -8.73 8.74 7.65
N PRO A 147 -8.14 9.37 8.68
CA PRO A 147 -6.77 9.86 8.62
C PRO A 147 -5.75 8.74 8.50
N VAL A 148 -4.68 9.01 7.77
CA VAL A 148 -3.48 8.16 7.67
C VAL A 148 -2.46 8.62 8.72
N PRO A 149 -1.81 7.70 9.46
CA PRO A 149 -0.74 8.03 10.40
C PRO A 149 0.43 8.78 9.74
N GLN A 150 1.28 9.40 10.56
CA GLN A 150 2.51 9.99 10.06
C GLN A 150 3.50 8.90 9.59
N PRO A 151 4.30 9.16 8.55
CA PRO A 151 5.32 8.24 8.09
C PRO A 151 6.42 8.06 9.15
N VAL A 152 6.99 6.86 9.21
CA VAL A 152 8.14 6.54 10.06
C VAL A 152 9.39 6.54 9.19
N LEU A 153 10.33 7.43 9.49
CA LEU A 153 11.63 7.47 8.81
C LEU A 153 12.48 6.28 9.26
N ALA A 154 13.41 5.84 8.41
CA ALA A 154 14.35 4.80 8.77
C ALA A 154 15.17 5.29 9.98
N ILE A 155 14.96 4.65 11.13
CA ILE A 155 15.83 4.82 12.30
C ILE A 155 16.91 3.75 12.15
N ASP A 156 18.18 4.14 12.33
CA ASP A 156 19.24 3.16 12.51
C ASP A 156 18.83 2.23 13.64
N GLN A 157 18.64 0.95 13.32
CA GLN A 157 18.46 -0.02 14.37
C GLN A 157 19.77 -0.02 15.16
N ASP A 158 19.73 0.56 16.35
CA ASP A 158 20.69 0.22 17.38
C ASP A 158 20.68 -1.30 17.41
N LYS A 159 21.76 -1.91 16.92
CA LYS A 159 22.02 -3.33 17.15
C LYS A 159 21.85 -3.45 18.65
N CYS A 160 20.83 -4.18 19.10
CA CYS A 160 20.65 -4.44 20.52
C CYS A 160 21.98 -5.05 20.97
N GLY A 161 22.83 -4.21 21.54
CA GLY A 161 24.19 -4.59 21.84
C GLY A 161 24.04 -5.74 22.82
N VAL A 162 24.69 -6.87 22.55
CA VAL A 162 24.83 -7.90 23.58
C VAL A 162 25.42 -7.17 24.77
N ARG A 163 24.63 -6.98 25.84
CA ARG A 163 25.11 -6.30 27.04
C ARG A 163 26.38 -7.06 27.44
N PRO A 164 27.54 -6.38 27.55
CA PRO A 164 28.76 -7.07 27.91
C PRO A 164 28.51 -7.78 29.23
N VAL A 165 28.70 -9.10 29.24
CA VAL A 165 28.55 -9.91 30.44
C VAL A 165 29.56 -9.39 31.46
N ARG A 166 29.05 -8.73 32.51
CA ARG A 166 29.84 -8.01 33.51
C ARG A 166 30.84 -8.95 34.21
N ASP A 167 30.47 -10.21 34.36
CA ASP A 167 31.29 -11.27 34.92
C ASP A 167 31.14 -12.55 34.08
N ARG A 168 32.14 -12.79 33.22
CA ARG A 168 32.16 -13.94 32.32
C ARG A 168 32.33 -15.27 33.06
N GLU A 169 32.96 -15.26 34.23
CA GLU A 169 33.24 -16.46 34.99
C GLU A 169 31.97 -16.94 35.70
N SER A 170 31.23 -16.01 36.34
CA SER A 170 29.92 -16.33 36.93
C SER A 170 28.90 -16.77 35.87
N ALA A 171 28.92 -16.16 34.67
CA ALA A 171 28.06 -16.60 33.57
C ALA A 171 28.42 -18.02 33.09
N ARG A 172 29.71 -18.34 32.99
CA ARG A 172 30.18 -19.66 32.62
C ARG A 172 29.81 -20.73 33.65
N ALA A 173 29.96 -20.42 34.94
CA ALA A 173 29.56 -21.31 36.03
C ALA A 173 28.04 -21.54 36.04
N ALA A 174 27.23 -20.50 35.78
CA ALA A 174 25.78 -20.65 35.67
C ALA A 174 25.37 -21.51 34.48
N MET A 175 26.01 -21.32 33.31
CA MET A 175 25.77 -22.16 32.13
C MET A 175 26.22 -23.61 32.35
N ALA A 176 27.34 -23.84 33.02
CA ALA A 176 27.82 -25.19 33.36
C ALA A 176 26.86 -25.92 34.29
N ARG A 177 26.36 -25.24 35.34
CA ARG A 177 25.32 -25.81 36.21
C ARG A 177 24.06 -26.17 35.44
N ALA A 178 23.57 -25.25 34.61
CA ALA A 178 22.39 -25.51 33.78
C ALA A 178 22.61 -26.66 32.79
N ALA A 179 23.81 -26.80 32.22
CA ALA A 179 24.14 -27.91 31.33
C ALA A 179 24.15 -29.26 32.07
N THR A 180 24.64 -29.31 33.32
CA THR A 180 24.56 -30.49 34.17
C THR A 180 23.12 -30.80 34.56
N ASP A 181 22.34 -29.81 35.00
CA ASP A 181 20.94 -30.00 35.42
C ASP A 181 20.03 -30.47 34.27
N LEU A 182 20.35 -30.07 33.04
CA LEU A 182 19.61 -30.43 31.83
C LEU A 182 20.18 -31.66 31.10
N GLY A 183 21.23 -32.31 31.63
CA GLY A 183 21.81 -33.53 31.06
C GLY A 183 22.63 -33.34 29.78
N PHE A 184 23.06 -32.11 29.46
CA PHE A 184 23.94 -31.81 28.33
C PHE A 184 25.44 -31.98 28.65
N GLY A 185 25.78 -32.44 29.86
CA GLY A 185 27.14 -32.46 30.39
C GLY A 185 27.90 -33.78 30.30
N GLU A 186 27.34 -34.83 29.68
CA GLU A 186 27.99 -36.15 29.62
C GLU A 186 28.47 -36.49 28.19
N SER A 187 29.79 -36.53 28.03
CA SER A 187 30.52 -37.43 27.14
C SER A 187 31.76 -37.90 27.88
#